data_AF-A0A379F516-F1
#
_entry.id   AF-A0A379F516-F1
#
_cell.length_a   1.000
_cell.length_b   1.000
_cell.length_c   1.000
_cell.angle_alpha   90.00
_cell.angle_beta   90.00
_cell.angle_gamma   90.00
#
_symmetry.space_group_name_H-M   'P 1'
#
loop_
_entity.id
_entity.type
_entity.pdbx_description
1 polymer ?
#
loop_
_entity_poly.entity_id
_entity_poly.type
_entity_poly.pdbx_seq_one_letter_code
_entity_poly.pdbx_strand_id
1 'polypeptide(L)'
;MLAVMVAPTVGINPLDPMWIATLVAIVTVSSAGVAGVGGGATFAALIVLPAMGLPVTLVALLISVEPLIDMGRTALNVSGSMTAGTITSQIMGQTDKAIFNQDEETELTVK
;
A
#
# COMPACT_ATOMS: atom_id res chain seq x y z
N MET A 1 -5.56 -2.15 -6.49
CA MET A 1 -5.12 -2.13 -7.91
C MET A 1 -5.63 -3.35 -8.68
N LEU A 2 -5.21 -4.58 -8.37
CA LEU A 2 -5.56 -5.75 -9.19
C LEU A 2 -7.07 -6.02 -9.30
N ALA A 3 -7.82 -5.98 -8.18
CA ALA A 3 -9.27 -6.15 -8.22
C ALA A 3 -9.98 -5.14 -9.14
N VAL A 4 -9.46 -3.91 -9.22
CA VAL A 4 -9.98 -2.84 -10.08
C VAL A 4 -9.68 -3.10 -11.55
N MET A 5 -8.49 -3.63 -11.86
CA MET A 5 -8.10 -3.99 -13.23
C MET A 5 -8.91 -5.18 -13.76
N VAL A 6 -9.26 -6.10 -12.86
CA VAL A 6 -9.98 -7.34 -13.17
C VAL A 6 -11.49 -7.15 -13.25
N ALA A 7 -12.08 -6.27 -12.43
CA ALA A 7 -13.52 -6.10 -12.36
C ALA A 7 -14.21 -5.97 -13.74
N PRO A 8 -13.70 -5.15 -14.69
CA PRO A 8 -14.28 -5.05 -16.03
C PRO A 8 -14.27 -6.37 -16.81
N THR A 9 -13.25 -7.22 -16.63
CA THR A 9 -13.12 -8.47 -17.39
C THR A 9 -14.17 -9.52 -16.98
N VAL A 10 -14.80 -9.33 -15.83
CA VAL A 10 -15.89 -10.17 -15.31
C VAL A 10 -17.24 -9.43 -15.30
N GLY A 11 -17.33 -8.29 -15.99
CA GLY A 11 -18.59 -7.53 -16.13
C GLY A 11 -18.97 -6.68 -14.90
N ILE A 12 -18.05 -6.49 -13.94
CA ILE A 12 -18.27 -5.63 -12.78
C ILE A 12 -17.82 -4.20 -13.13
N ASN A 13 -18.66 -3.21 -12.81
CA ASN A 13 -18.29 -1.80 -12.95
C ASN A 13 -17.33 -1.39 -11.82
N PRO A 14 -16.04 -1.11 -12.10
CA PRO A 14 -15.07 -0.74 -11.07
C PRO A 14 -15.30 0.66 -10.49
N LEU A 15 -16.13 1.48 -11.14
CA LEU A 15 -16.46 2.84 -10.72
C LEU A 15 -17.75 2.90 -9.89
N ASP A 16 -18.43 1.77 -9.67
CA ASP A 16 -19.58 1.72 -8.79
C ASP A 16 -19.15 2.09 -7.35
N PRO A 17 -19.71 3.17 -6.75
CA PRO A 17 -19.32 3.61 -5.42
C PRO A 17 -19.51 2.54 -4.35
N MET A 18 -20.55 1.69 -4.46
CA MET A 18 -20.80 0.62 -3.48
C MET A 18 -19.74 -0.48 -3.56
N TRP A 19 -19.34 -0.84 -4.78
CA TRP A 19 -18.26 -1.79 -5.01
C TRP A 19 -16.91 -1.25 -4.49
N ILE A 20 -16.60 0.02 -4.74
CA ILE A 20 -15.39 0.68 -4.20
C ILE A 20 -15.39 0.67 -2.67
N ALA A 21 -16.51 1.03 -2.04
CA ALA A 21 -16.62 1.04 -0.57
C ALA A 21 -16.38 -0.37 0.02
N THR A 22 -16.96 -1.39 -0.61
CA THR A 22 -16.77 -2.80 -0.22
C THR A 22 -15.31 -3.23 -0.39
N LEU A 23 -14.69 -2.89 -1.52
CA LEU A 23 -13.28 -3.18 -1.80
C LEU A 23 -12.37 -2.52 -0.77
N VAL A 24 -12.59 -1.24 -0.45
CA VAL A 24 -11.80 -0.51 0.55
C VAL A 24 -11.93 -1.17 1.92
N ALA A 25 -13.15 -1.52 2.35
CA ALA A 25 -13.36 -2.20 3.62
C ALA A 25 -12.60 -3.53 3.70
N ILE A 26 -12.71 -4.37 2.66
CA ILE A 26 -12.03 -5.68 2.60
C ILE A 26 -10.51 -5.53 2.55
N VAL A 27 -9.98 -4.63 1.71
CA VAL A 27 -8.54 -4.40 1.58
C VAL A 27 -7.96 -3.85 2.89
N THR A 28 -8.64 -2.92 3.55
CA THR A 28 -8.18 -2.37 4.83
C THR A 28 -8.10 -3.44 5.90
N VAL A 29 -9.16 -4.25 6.09
CA VAL A 29 -9.17 -5.32 7.08
C VAL A 29 -8.14 -6.41 6.74
N SER A 30 -8.07 -6.84 5.48
CA SER A 30 -7.13 -7.89 5.07
C SER A 30 -5.66 -7.44 5.14
N SER A 31 -5.36 -6.15 4.98
CA SER A 31 -3.98 -5.64 5.06
C SER A 31 -3.31 -5.93 6.41
N ALA A 32 -4.08 -5.91 7.50
CA ALA A 32 -3.59 -6.27 8.82
C ALA A 32 -3.16 -7.75 8.89
N GLY A 33 -3.88 -8.64 8.21
CA GLY A 33 -3.57 -10.08 8.16
C GLY A 33 -2.37 -10.44 7.27
N VAL A 34 -1.94 -9.53 6.38
CA VAL A 34 -0.78 -9.71 5.50
C VAL A 34 0.50 -9.15 6.13
N ALA A 35 0.40 -8.42 7.24
CA ALA A 35 1.57 -7.91 7.95
C ALA A 35 2.46 -9.08 8.44
N GLY A 36 3.70 -9.14 7.96
CA GLY A 36 4.72 -10.11 8.41
C GLY A 36 4.77 -11.44 7.65
N VAL A 37 3.82 -11.70 6.74
CA VAL A 37 3.88 -12.85 5.82
C VAL A 37 4.53 -12.38 4.50
N GLY A 38 5.77 -12.80 4.24
CA GLY A 38 6.52 -12.41 3.03
C GLY A 38 5.74 -12.69 1.73
N GLY A 39 6.00 -11.94 0.65
CA GLY A 39 5.27 -12.08 -0.63
C GLY A 39 4.01 -11.20 -0.73
N GLY A 40 4.05 -10.00 -0.15
CA GLY A 40 2.88 -9.18 0.21
C GLY A 40 1.85 -8.92 -0.90
N ALA A 41 2.26 -8.82 -2.17
CA ALA A 41 1.34 -8.63 -3.31
C ALA A 41 0.45 -9.84 -3.57
N THR A 42 1.08 -11.00 -3.60
CA THR A 42 0.47 -12.27 -3.93
C THR A 42 -0.47 -12.71 -2.81
N PHE A 43 -0.05 -12.65 -1.56
CA PHE A 43 -0.89 -13.03 -0.42
C PHE A 43 -2.09 -12.10 -0.24
N ALA A 44 -1.91 -10.79 -0.41
CA ALA A 44 -3.04 -9.85 -0.38
C ALA A 44 -4.06 -10.18 -1.49
N ALA A 45 -3.59 -10.51 -2.70
CA ALA A 45 -4.49 -10.86 -3.80
C ALA A 45 -5.23 -12.19 -3.56
N LEU A 46 -4.57 -13.19 -2.96
CA LEU A 46 -5.19 -14.48 -2.58
C LEU A 46 -6.30 -14.32 -1.54
N ILE A 47 -6.24 -13.29 -0.69
CA ILE A 47 -7.29 -12.99 0.30
C ILE A 47 -8.40 -12.14 -0.33
N VAL A 48 -8.02 -11.06 -1.02
CA VAL A 48 -8.97 -10.04 -1.51
C VAL A 48 -9.81 -10.54 -2.68
N LEU A 49 -9.23 -11.29 -3.63
CA LEU A 49 -9.99 -11.72 -4.81
C LEU A 49 -11.15 -12.66 -4.45
N PRO A 50 -10.94 -13.76 -3.69
CA PRO A 50 -12.06 -14.61 -3.27
C PRO A 50 -13.08 -13.87 -2.41
N ALA A 51 -12.64 -12.96 -1.53
CA ALA A 51 -13.53 -12.16 -0.69
C ALA A 51 -14.42 -11.21 -1.50
N MET A 52 -13.96 -10.78 -2.69
CA MET A 52 -14.73 -9.97 -3.65
C MET A 52 -15.52 -10.82 -4.66
N GLY A 53 -15.51 -12.15 -4.54
CA GLY A 53 -16.10 -13.07 -5.52
C GLY A 53 -15.37 -13.11 -6.87
N LEU A 54 -14.13 -12.62 -6.92
CA LEU A 54 -13.31 -12.59 -8.12
C LEU A 54 -12.44 -13.85 -8.27
N PRO A 55 -12.12 -14.28 -9.51
CA PRO A 55 -11.30 -15.47 -9.74
C PRO A 55 -9.88 -15.32 -9.18
N VAL A 56 -9.48 -16.24 -8.29
CA VAL A 56 -8.12 -16.27 -7.72
C VAL A 56 -7.03 -16.56 -8.76
N THR A 57 -7.40 -17.20 -9.87
CA THR A 57 -6.49 -17.51 -10.98
C THR A 57 -5.85 -16.26 -11.59
N LEU A 58 -6.44 -15.08 -11.37
CA LEU A 58 -5.92 -13.80 -11.85
C LEU A 58 -4.67 -13.35 -11.08
N VAL A 59 -4.35 -13.97 -9.95
CA VAL A 59 -3.03 -13.84 -9.31
C VAL A 59 -1.91 -14.34 -10.22
N ALA A 60 -2.16 -15.33 -11.09
CA ALA A 60 -1.15 -15.79 -12.04
C ALA A 60 -0.73 -14.69 -13.04
N LEU A 61 -1.66 -13.78 -13.40
CA LEU A 61 -1.35 -12.62 -14.23
C LEU A 61 -0.54 -11.57 -13.48
N LEU A 62 -0.71 -11.46 -12.15
CA LEU A 62 0.07 -10.54 -11.32
C LEU A 62 1.54 -10.92 -11.26
N ILE A 63 1.84 -12.22 -11.14
CA ILE A 63 3.19 -12.72 -10.84
C ILE A 63 4.22 -12.22 -11.89
N SER A 64 3.83 -12.06 -13.15
CA SER A 64 4.74 -11.60 -14.21
C SER A 64 5.14 -10.12 -14.09
N VAL A 65 4.29 -9.29 -13.48
CA VAL A 65 4.49 -7.83 -13.31
C VAL A 65 4.73 -7.46 -11.85
N GLU A 66 4.69 -8.43 -10.95
CA GLU A 66 4.79 -8.25 -9.51
C GLU A 66 6.04 -7.47 -9.07
N PRO A 67 7.25 -7.72 -9.61
CA PRO A 67 8.44 -6.97 -9.20
C PRO A 67 8.33 -5.46 -9.46
N LEU A 68 7.72 -5.05 -10.58
CA LEU A 68 7.54 -3.63 -10.90
C LEU A 68 6.55 -2.96 -9.96
N ILE A 69 5.46 -3.66 -9.65
CA ILE A 69 4.39 -3.15 -8.79
C ILE A 69 4.86 -3.09 -7.33
N ASP A 70 5.64 -4.08 -6.89
CA ASP A 70 6.13 -4.17 -5.52
C ASP A 70 7.14 -3.07 -5.19
N MET A 71 7.98 -2.66 -6.15
CA MET A 71 8.84 -1.49 -6.01
C MET A 71 8.03 -0.22 -5.71
N GLY A 72 6.97 0.03 -6.49
CA GLY A 72 6.09 1.20 -6.27
C GLY A 72 5.38 1.15 -4.93
N ARG A 73 4.90 -0.04 -4.53
CA ARG A 73 4.27 -0.26 -3.22
C ARG A 73 5.24 0.01 -2.07
N THR A 74 6.46 -0.52 -2.16
CA THR A 74 7.48 -0.35 -1.12
C THR A 74 7.84 1.13 -0.98
N ALA A 75 8.04 1.84 -2.11
CA ALA A 75 8.30 3.28 -2.09
C ALA A 75 7.19 4.05 -1.38
N LEU A 76 5.92 3.82 -1.75
CA LEU A 76 4.78 4.50 -1.11
C LEU A 76 4.63 4.16 0.38
N ASN A 77 4.86 2.90 0.77
CA ASN A 77 4.78 2.49 2.18
C ASN A 77 5.86 3.15 3.03
N VAL A 78 7.09 3.27 2.51
CA VAL A 78 8.19 3.97 3.19
C VAL A 78 7.90 5.46 3.29
N SER A 79 7.49 6.11 2.19
CA SER A 79 7.10 7.53 2.19
C SER A 79 5.94 7.83 3.16
N GLY A 80 4.94 6.96 3.19
CA GLY A 80 3.82 7.06 4.14
C GLY A 80 4.27 6.92 5.59
N SER A 81 5.18 5.99 5.88
CA SER A 81 5.73 5.78 7.22
C SER A 81 6.53 6.99 7.70
N MET A 82 7.36 7.59 6.83
CA MET A 82 8.07 8.83 7.13
C MET A 82 7.08 9.98 7.40
N THR A 83 6.08 10.15 6.54
CA THR A 83 5.06 11.20 6.69
C THR A 83 4.29 11.06 8.01
N ALA A 84 3.82 9.85 8.32
CA ALA A 84 3.11 9.58 9.57
C ALA A 84 4.00 9.82 10.79
N GLY A 85 5.27 9.42 10.73
CA GLY A 85 6.26 9.67 11.78
C GLY A 85 6.50 11.16 12.01
N THR A 86 6.72 11.93 10.95
CA THR A 86 6.91 13.39 11.02
C THR A 86 5.69 14.10 11.58
N ILE A 87 4.48 13.77 11.09
CA ILE A 87 3.24 14.36 11.59
C ILE A 87 3.06 14.03 13.08
N THR A 88 3.28 12.77 13.47
CA THR A 88 3.15 12.34 14.87
C THR A 88 4.16 13.07 15.75
N SER A 89 5.42 13.18 15.32
CA SER A 89 6.47 13.91 16.04
C SER A 89 6.08 15.37 16.28
N GLN A 90 5.50 16.04 15.28
CA GLN A 90 5.04 17.42 15.40
C GLN A 90 3.86 17.54 16.39
N ILE A 91 2.87 16.64 16.28
CA ILE A 91 1.71 16.60 17.19
C ILE A 91 2.15 16.37 18.64
N MET A 92 3.14 15.50 18.86
CA MET A 92 3.67 15.19 20.18
C MET A 92 4.67 16.23 20.71
N GLY A 93 5.01 17.26 19.92
CA GLY A 93 6.03 18.24 20.29
C GLY A 93 7.44 17.66 20.41
N GLN A 94 7.68 16.50 19.80
CA GLN A 94 8.97 15.79 19.81
C GLN A 94 9.88 16.20 18.64
N THR A 95 9.42 17.06 17.74
CA THR A 95 10.24 17.48 16.61
C THR A 95 11.28 18.51 17.05
N ASP A 96 12.55 18.18 16.81
CA ASP A 96 13.64 19.15 16.92
C ASP A 96 13.54 20.18 15.78
N LYS A 97 13.02 21.36 16.11
CA LYS A 97 12.86 22.45 15.15
C LYS A 97 14.17 23.12 14.75
N ALA A 98 15.23 22.98 15.55
CA ALA A 98 16.54 23.50 15.17
C ALA A 98 17.10 22.68 14.01
N ILE A 99 17.02 21.34 14.10
CA ILE A 99 17.44 20.43 13.02
C ILE A 99 16.51 20.56 11.81
N PHE A 100 15.20 20.58 12.02
CA PHE A 100 14.23 20.61 10.92
C PHE A 100 14.32 21.88 10.04
N ASN A 101 14.68 23.03 10.63
CA ASN A 101 14.80 24.30 9.92
C ASN A 101 16.25 24.64 9.53
N GLN A 102 17.19 23.70 9.63
CA GLN A 102 18.55 23.92 9.12
C GLN A 102 18.51 23.99 7.59
N ASP A 103 19.03 25.08 7.02
CA ASP A 103 19.32 25.16 5.59
C ASP A 103 20.41 24.11 5.25
N GLU A 104 20.29 23.44 4.10
CA GLU A 104 20.95 22.17 3.70
C GLU A 104 22.48 22.04 3.81
N GLU A 105 23.22 22.97 4.40
CA GLU A 105 24.63 22.78 4.75
C GLU A 105 24.79 22.06 6.09
N THR A 106 24.46 20.77 6.12
CA THR A 106 25.12 19.88 7.06
C THR A 106 25.62 18.69 6.28
N GLU A 107 26.89 18.77 5.89
CA GLU A 107 27.70 17.65 5.45
C GLU A 107 27.39 16.46 6.36
N LEU A 108 26.75 15.43 5.79
CA LEU A 108 26.49 14.15 6.45
C LEU A 108 27.85 13.49 6.74
N THR A 109 28.58 14.02 7.72
CA THR A 109 29.80 13.44 8.25
C THR A 109 29.39 12.23 9.07
N VAL A 110 29.26 11.12 8.35
CA VAL A 110 29.27 9.78 8.92
C VAL A 110 30.57 9.64 9.71
N LYS A 111 30.46 9.57 11.04
CA LYS A 111 31.49 8.95 11.88
C LYS A 111 31.35 7.45 11.82
#